data_AF-A0A0U3AGI6-F1
#
_entry.id   AF-A0A0U3AGI6-F1
#
_cell.length_a   1.000
_cell.length_b   1.000
_cell.length_c   1.000
_cell.angle_alpha   90.00
_cell.angle_beta   90.00
_cell.angle_gamma   90.00
#
_symmetry.space_group_name_H-M   'P 1'
#
loop_
_entity.id
_entity.type
_entity.pdbx_description
1 polymer ?
#
loop_
_entity_poly.entity_id
_entity_poly.type
_entity_poly.pdbx_seq_one_letter_code
_entity_poly.pdbx_strand_id
1 'polypeptide(L)'
;MPSTAYFTKIPASPWIRVVESAAVPKTKPLGGIFLPLEGADAGTEPIGDRIIEMPENVNDAEVFRNPRSGWVAYVPPGSIRKGEALVTTGVTGNGDRVTACTVCHGLDSRGLGPVPTIAGRSPSYIVRQLYDMKLGARHGLWTPLMASVVAHLDTADMLTAAAYLASLKP
;
A
#
# COMPACT_ATOMS: atom_id res chain seq x y z
N MET A 1 7.80 -3.77 -35.88
CA MET A 1 8.54 -3.42 -34.65
C MET A 1 8.26 -4.50 -33.61
N PRO A 2 9.26 -5.05 -32.91
CA PRO A 2 9.01 -6.03 -31.86
C PRO A 2 8.22 -5.39 -30.72
N SER A 3 7.18 -6.06 -30.24
CA SER A 3 6.28 -5.57 -29.18
C SER A 3 7.05 -5.14 -27.92
N THR A 4 8.14 -5.82 -27.60
CA THR A 4 9.02 -5.50 -26.46
C THR A 4 9.58 -4.07 -26.52
N ALA A 5 9.98 -3.57 -27.70
CA ALA A 5 10.54 -2.23 -27.84
C ALA A 5 9.51 -1.11 -27.69
N TYR A 6 8.22 -1.43 -27.82
CA TYR A 6 7.13 -0.50 -27.59
C TYR A 6 6.83 -0.38 -26.09
N PHE A 7 6.66 -1.51 -25.40
CA PHE A 7 6.31 -1.51 -23.98
C PHE A 7 7.42 -0.98 -23.07
N THR A 8 8.69 -1.13 -23.44
CA THR A 8 9.82 -0.57 -22.67
C THR A 8 9.90 0.95 -22.71
N LYS A 9 9.21 1.62 -23.65
CA LYS A 9 9.16 3.08 -23.74
C LYS A 9 8.03 3.70 -22.92
N ILE A 10 7.13 2.89 -22.37
CA ILE A 10 6.03 3.39 -21.54
C ILE A 10 6.60 3.67 -20.15
N PRO A 11 6.63 4.93 -19.69
CA PRO A 11 7.12 5.23 -18.35
C PRO A 11 6.20 4.60 -17.30
N ALA A 12 6.80 4.04 -16.25
CA ALA A 12 6.05 3.61 -15.09
C ALA A 12 5.52 4.86 -14.35
N SER A 13 4.21 5.03 -14.32
CA SER A 13 3.56 6.06 -13.52
C SER A 13 3.12 5.47 -12.18
N PRO A 14 3.38 6.15 -11.05
CA PRO A 14 2.86 5.72 -9.76
C PRO A 14 1.33 5.79 -9.82
N TRP A 15 0.68 4.66 -9.51
CA TRP A 15 -0.78 4.56 -9.55
C TRP A 15 -1.42 5.09 -8.26
N ILE A 16 -0.66 5.08 -7.16
CA ILE A 16 -1.11 5.50 -5.83
C ILE A 16 -0.30 6.72 -5.39
N ARG A 17 -0.99 7.73 -4.87
CA ARG A 17 -0.41 8.87 -4.17
C ARG A 17 -0.80 8.81 -2.70
N VAL A 18 0.20 8.71 -1.83
CA VAL A 18 -0.01 8.65 -0.38
C VAL A 18 -0.07 10.06 0.20
N VAL A 19 -1.07 10.33 1.05
CA VAL A 19 -1.27 11.62 1.72
C VAL A 19 -1.46 11.39 3.21
N GLU A 20 -0.58 11.96 4.03
CA GLU A 20 -0.74 11.99 5.48
C GLU A 20 -1.76 13.07 5.86
N SER A 21 -2.87 12.68 6.50
CA SER A 21 -3.91 13.63 6.91
C SER A 21 -4.62 13.14 8.17
N ALA A 22 -4.97 14.07 9.08
CA ALA A 22 -5.76 13.75 10.26
C ALA A 22 -7.26 13.55 9.95
N ALA A 23 -7.72 14.07 8.81
CA ALA A 23 -9.10 13.97 8.36
C ALA A 23 -9.17 13.57 6.89
N VAL A 24 -10.19 12.78 6.54
CA VAL A 24 -10.43 12.26 5.20
C VAL A 24 -11.83 12.61 4.74
N PRO A 25 -12.08 12.75 3.42
CA PRO A 25 -13.44 12.84 2.91
C PRO A 25 -14.27 11.66 3.42
N LYS A 26 -15.51 11.92 3.84
CA LYS A 26 -16.46 10.85 4.14
C LYS A 26 -16.66 10.00 2.90
N THR A 27 -16.65 8.69 3.05
CA THR A 27 -16.78 7.77 1.93
C THR A 27 -17.95 6.81 2.12
N LYS A 28 -18.46 6.28 1.00
CA LYS A 28 -19.33 5.12 0.98
C LYS A 28 -18.67 3.97 0.23
N PRO A 29 -18.79 2.72 0.70
CA PRO A 29 -18.36 1.57 -0.06
C PRO A 29 -19.32 1.36 -1.25
N LEU A 30 -18.78 1.34 -2.46
CA LEU A 30 -19.53 0.98 -3.68
C LEU A 30 -18.60 0.20 -4.60
N GLY A 31 -19.05 -0.95 -5.12
CA GLY A 31 -18.25 -1.72 -6.09
C GLY A 31 -16.90 -2.25 -5.55
N GLY A 32 -16.72 -2.31 -4.23
CA GLY A 32 -15.45 -2.70 -3.60
C GLY A 32 -14.43 -1.57 -3.44
N ILE A 33 -14.82 -0.32 -3.73
CA ILE A 33 -14.00 0.87 -3.58
C ILE A 33 -14.66 1.87 -2.61
N PHE A 34 -13.88 2.78 -2.04
CA PHE A 34 -14.41 3.88 -1.25
C PHE A 34 -14.58 5.12 -2.12
N LEU A 35 -15.83 5.55 -2.31
CA LEU A 35 -16.15 6.75 -3.05
C LEU A 35 -16.42 7.92 -2.10
N PRO A 36 -15.86 9.11 -2.35
CA PRO A 36 -16.19 10.29 -1.56
C PRO A 36 -17.68 10.62 -1.68
N LEU A 37 -18.29 11.03 -0.57
CA LEU A 37 -19.67 11.52 -0.54
C LEU A 37 -19.74 12.91 -1.19
N GLU A 38 -20.77 13.12 -1.99
CA GLU A 38 -21.03 14.37 -2.70
C GLU A 38 -22.33 15.01 -2.19
N GLY A 39 -22.51 16.32 -2.45
CA GLY A 39 -23.74 17.04 -2.11
C GLY A 39 -23.91 17.28 -0.61
N ALA A 40 -25.13 17.08 -0.09
CA ALA A 40 -25.48 17.39 1.30
C ALA A 40 -24.74 16.51 2.33
N ASP A 41 -24.31 15.32 1.92
CA ASP A 41 -23.58 14.37 2.76
C ASP A 41 -22.05 14.52 2.64
N ALA A 42 -21.58 15.47 1.81
CA ALA A 42 -20.17 15.77 1.67
C ALA A 42 -19.60 16.31 2.99
N GLY A 43 -18.35 15.97 3.28
CA GLY A 43 -17.66 16.44 4.48
C GLY A 43 -16.42 15.61 4.77
N THR A 44 -15.77 15.92 5.88
CA THR A 44 -14.60 15.19 6.37
C THR A 44 -14.92 14.43 7.66
N GLU A 45 -14.19 13.35 7.89
CA GLU A 45 -14.20 12.57 9.13
C GLU A 45 -12.77 12.32 9.62
N PRO A 46 -12.56 12.14 10.94
CA PRO A 46 -11.25 11.81 11.47
C PRO A 46 -10.78 10.45 10.95
N ILE A 47 -9.54 10.36 10.49
CA ILE A 47 -9.01 9.12 9.89
C ILE A 47 -8.80 8.02 10.95
N GLY A 48 -8.43 8.39 12.17
CA GLY A 48 -8.03 7.45 13.22
C GLY A 48 -6.78 6.67 12.80
N ASP A 49 -6.81 5.35 12.94
CA ASP A 49 -5.72 4.45 12.54
C ASP A 49 -5.97 3.78 11.17
N ARG A 50 -6.85 4.34 10.34
CA ARG A 50 -7.31 3.72 9.08
C ARG A 50 -6.47 4.18 7.89
N ILE A 51 -6.35 3.31 6.89
CA ILE A 51 -5.93 3.70 5.54
C ILE A 51 -7.18 3.73 4.66
N ILE A 52 -7.41 4.85 3.97
CA ILE A 52 -8.56 5.01 3.08
C ILE A 52 -8.04 5.28 1.67
N GLU A 53 -8.26 4.33 0.77
CA GLU A 53 -7.96 4.46 -0.65
C GLU A 53 -9.20 4.88 -1.43
N MET A 54 -9.10 5.98 -2.17
CA MET A 54 -10.17 6.50 -3.02
C MET A 54 -9.62 6.96 -4.37
N PRO A 55 -10.43 6.93 -5.44
CA PRO A 55 -9.97 7.40 -6.74
C PRO A 55 -9.68 8.91 -6.71
N GLU A 56 -8.68 9.34 -7.46
CA GLU A 56 -8.42 10.78 -7.66
C GLU A 56 -9.56 11.44 -8.44
N ASN A 57 -10.15 10.69 -9.38
CA ASN A 57 -11.31 11.11 -10.15
C ASN A 57 -12.31 9.95 -10.24
N VAL A 58 -13.51 10.16 -9.67
CA VAL A 58 -14.58 9.16 -9.62
C VAL A 58 -15.08 8.78 -11.02
N ASN A 59 -15.24 9.76 -11.92
CA ASN A 59 -15.72 9.49 -13.27
C ASN A 59 -14.71 8.64 -14.05
N ASP A 60 -13.42 8.95 -13.95
CA ASP A 60 -12.38 8.18 -14.63
C ASP A 60 -12.28 6.75 -14.06
N ALA A 61 -12.39 6.58 -12.74
CA ALA A 61 -12.28 5.28 -12.09
C ALA A 61 -13.51 4.39 -12.31
N GLU A 62 -14.73 4.92 -12.12
CA GLU A 62 -15.95 4.10 -12.10
C GLU A 62 -16.71 4.10 -13.43
N VAL A 63 -16.88 5.28 -14.05
CA VAL A 63 -17.67 5.40 -15.29
C VAL A 63 -16.84 4.92 -16.47
N PHE A 64 -15.63 5.46 -16.63
CA PHE A 64 -14.77 5.15 -17.76
C PHE A 64 -13.87 3.92 -17.54
N ARG A 65 -13.73 3.45 -16.28
CA ARG A 65 -12.81 2.37 -15.90
C ARG A 65 -11.43 2.55 -16.50
N ASN A 66 -10.95 3.79 -16.47
CA ASN A 66 -9.69 4.19 -17.08
C ASN A 66 -8.54 3.50 -16.33
N PRO A 67 -7.76 2.62 -16.97
CA PRO A 67 -6.67 1.90 -16.31
C PRO A 67 -5.51 2.81 -15.88
N ARG A 68 -5.54 4.09 -16.24
CA ARG A 68 -4.58 5.12 -15.85
C ARG A 68 -5.10 6.10 -14.79
N SER A 69 -6.33 5.92 -14.30
CA SER A 69 -6.89 6.78 -13.25
C SER A 69 -6.16 6.57 -11.93
N GLY A 70 -5.58 7.63 -11.36
CA GLY A 70 -4.84 7.59 -10.11
C GLY A 70 -5.72 7.33 -8.87
N TRP A 71 -5.07 6.93 -7.77
CA TRP A 71 -5.70 6.76 -6.48
C TRP A 71 -4.98 7.58 -5.41
N VAL A 72 -5.74 8.09 -4.45
CA VAL A 72 -5.20 8.69 -3.23
C VAL A 72 -5.37 7.71 -2.08
N ALA A 73 -4.26 7.38 -1.42
CA ALA A 73 -4.25 6.66 -0.17
C ALA A 73 -4.06 7.67 0.98
N TYR A 74 -5.12 7.94 1.73
CA TYR A 74 -5.00 8.72 2.95
C TYR A 74 -4.54 7.82 4.08
N VAL A 75 -3.53 8.28 4.82
CA VAL A 75 -2.93 7.56 5.94
C VAL A 75 -2.79 8.48 7.15
N PRO A 76 -2.75 7.95 8.38
CA PRO A 76 -2.59 8.77 9.58
C PRO A 76 -1.26 9.54 9.56
N PRO A 77 -1.19 10.76 10.13
CA PRO A 77 0.05 11.53 10.18
C PRO A 77 1.21 10.79 10.85
N GLY A 78 2.39 10.83 10.23
CA GLY A 78 3.59 10.14 10.70
C GLY A 78 3.65 8.64 10.38
N SER A 79 2.66 8.08 9.67
CA SER A 79 2.67 6.68 9.25
C SER A 79 3.80 6.35 8.30
N ILE A 80 4.16 7.28 7.39
CA ILE A 80 5.25 7.07 6.43
C ILE A 80 6.58 6.96 7.18
N ARG A 81 6.83 7.84 8.16
CA ARG A 81 8.07 7.82 8.95
C ARG A 81 8.19 6.55 9.79
N LYS A 82 7.10 6.12 10.45
CA LYS A 82 7.08 4.87 11.23
C LYS A 82 7.30 3.65 10.31
N GLY A 83 6.64 3.64 9.16
CA GLY A 83 6.78 2.59 8.17
C GLY A 83 8.19 2.51 7.59
N GLU A 84 8.84 3.65 7.34
CA GLU A 84 10.23 3.71 6.90
C GLU A 84 11.17 3.05 7.92
N ALA A 85 11.01 3.37 9.20
CA ALA A 85 11.82 2.77 10.26
C ALA A 85 11.64 1.24 10.30
N LEU A 86 10.40 0.75 10.25
CA LEU A 86 10.12 -0.68 10.21
C LEU A 86 10.72 -1.36 8.97
N VAL A 87 10.48 -0.79 7.78
CA VAL A 87 10.89 -1.40 6.51
C VAL A 87 12.41 -1.44 6.35
N THR A 88 13.10 -0.39 6.80
CA THR A 88 14.56 -0.26 6.62
C THR A 88 15.38 -0.86 7.75
N THR A 89 14.88 -0.84 8.99
CA THR A 89 15.63 -1.27 10.17
C THR A 89 15.06 -2.51 10.87
N GLY A 90 13.81 -2.88 10.56
CA GLY A 90 13.12 -4.00 11.21
C GLY A 90 12.65 -3.70 12.64
N VAL A 91 12.68 -2.44 13.08
CA VAL A 91 12.14 -2.05 14.39
C VAL A 91 10.64 -1.79 14.26
N THR A 92 9.84 -2.56 14.97
CA THR A 92 8.38 -2.46 15.03
C THR A 92 7.92 -1.30 15.92
N GLY A 93 6.64 -0.94 15.85
CA GLY A 93 6.05 0.15 16.62
C GLY A 93 6.11 -0.05 18.13
N ASN A 94 6.20 -1.29 18.61
CA ASN A 94 6.34 -1.62 20.03
C ASN A 94 7.80 -1.73 20.50
N GLY A 95 8.78 -1.60 19.59
CA GLY A 95 10.22 -1.69 19.89
C GLY A 95 10.84 -3.08 19.68
N ASP A 96 10.05 -4.10 19.31
CA ASP A 96 10.57 -5.41 18.93
C ASP A 96 11.31 -5.37 17.60
N ARG A 97 12.10 -6.42 17.34
CA ARG A 97 12.88 -6.56 16.11
C ARG A 97 12.41 -7.71 15.24
N VAL A 98 12.25 -7.41 13.96
CA VAL A 98 12.06 -8.36 12.87
C VAL A 98 13.18 -8.20 11.85
N THR A 99 13.29 -9.14 10.91
CA THR A 99 14.13 -8.95 9.73
C THR A 99 13.61 -7.77 8.91
N ALA A 100 14.46 -6.77 8.67
CA ALA A 100 14.09 -5.62 7.85
C ALA A 100 13.69 -6.06 6.43
N CYS A 101 12.63 -5.45 5.89
CA CYS A 101 12.08 -5.85 4.59
C CYS A 101 13.11 -5.70 3.46
N THR A 102 13.96 -4.67 3.55
CA THR A 102 15.02 -4.36 2.59
C THR A 102 16.09 -5.44 2.46
N VAL A 103 16.24 -6.31 3.47
CA VAL A 103 17.18 -7.44 3.45
C VAL A 103 16.83 -8.41 2.31
N CYS A 104 15.54 -8.65 2.08
CA CYS A 104 15.08 -9.59 1.05
C CYS A 104 14.52 -8.86 -0.18
N HIS A 105 13.79 -7.76 0.01
CA HIS A 105 13.12 -7.04 -1.07
C HIS A 105 14.01 -5.97 -1.74
N GLY A 106 15.29 -5.89 -1.37
CA GLY A 106 16.23 -4.90 -1.88
C GLY A 106 16.15 -3.56 -1.15
N LEU A 107 17.22 -2.77 -1.24
CA LEU A 107 17.35 -1.49 -0.51
C LEU A 107 16.28 -0.48 -0.91
N ASP A 108 15.84 -0.48 -2.17
CA ASP A 108 14.77 0.37 -2.68
C ASP A 108 13.41 -0.36 -2.76
N SER A 109 13.30 -1.55 -2.18
CA SER A 109 12.08 -2.37 -2.15
C SER A 109 11.55 -2.78 -3.54
N ARG A 110 12.41 -2.74 -4.57
CA ARG A 110 12.06 -3.16 -5.95
C ARG A 110 12.23 -4.64 -6.24
N GLY A 111 12.54 -5.44 -5.24
CA GLY A 111 12.74 -6.88 -5.36
C GLY A 111 14.18 -7.27 -5.64
N LEU A 112 14.49 -8.55 -5.41
CA LEU A 112 15.81 -9.14 -5.59
C LEU A 112 15.65 -10.58 -6.08
N GLY A 113 16.05 -10.86 -7.33
CA GLY A 113 15.87 -12.18 -7.93
C GLY A 113 14.40 -12.63 -7.92
N PRO A 114 14.05 -13.76 -7.27
CA PRO A 114 12.66 -14.23 -7.18
C PRO A 114 11.82 -13.45 -6.14
N VAL A 115 12.43 -12.60 -5.31
CA VAL A 115 11.71 -11.81 -4.30
C VAL A 115 11.02 -10.62 -4.99
N PRO A 116 9.69 -10.45 -4.83
CA PRO A 116 8.93 -9.50 -5.63
C PRO A 116 9.18 -8.04 -5.22
N THR A 117 8.92 -7.13 -6.16
CA THR A 117 8.79 -5.70 -5.88
C THR A 117 7.58 -5.40 -5.00
N ILE A 118 7.82 -4.64 -3.93
CA ILE A 118 6.80 -4.17 -2.98
C ILE A 118 6.71 -2.63 -2.95
N ALA A 119 7.63 -1.92 -3.62
CA ALA A 119 7.58 -0.47 -3.80
C ALA A 119 6.40 -0.04 -4.67
N GLY A 120 5.70 1.02 -4.27
CA GLY A 120 4.60 1.64 -5.01
C GLY A 120 3.36 0.77 -5.18
N ARG A 121 3.24 -0.33 -4.41
CA ARG A 121 2.03 -1.17 -4.40
C ARG A 121 0.93 -0.52 -3.58
N SER A 122 -0.33 -0.83 -3.92
CA SER A 122 -1.49 -0.36 -3.15
C SER A 122 -1.38 -0.75 -1.66
N PRO A 123 -1.63 0.17 -0.71
CA PRO A 123 -1.61 -0.12 0.71
C PRO A 123 -2.55 -1.27 1.09
N SER A 124 -3.79 -1.28 0.58
CA SER A 124 -4.79 -2.31 0.84
C SER A 124 -4.33 -3.66 0.30
N TYR A 125 -3.66 -3.68 -0.85
CA TYR A 125 -3.01 -4.89 -1.35
C TYR A 125 -1.92 -5.37 -0.38
N ILE A 126 -1.02 -4.49 0.04
CA ILE A 126 0.08 -4.82 0.96
C ILE A 126 -0.47 -5.38 2.27
N VAL A 127 -1.37 -4.65 2.94
CA VAL A 127 -1.98 -5.08 4.21
C VAL A 127 -2.66 -6.43 4.04
N ARG A 128 -3.45 -6.62 2.97
CA ARG A 128 -4.09 -7.91 2.69
C ARG A 128 -3.06 -9.02 2.53
N GLN A 129 -1.98 -8.80 1.78
CA GLN A 129 -0.95 -9.83 1.64
C GLN A 129 -0.26 -10.16 2.97
N LEU A 130 0.09 -9.17 3.78
CA LEU A 130 0.70 -9.39 5.09
C LEU A 130 -0.23 -10.17 6.02
N TYR A 131 -1.51 -9.80 6.03
CA TYR A 131 -2.53 -10.44 6.86
C TYR A 131 -2.83 -11.87 6.40
N ASP A 132 -3.01 -12.09 5.09
CA ASP A 132 -3.24 -13.42 4.51
C ASP A 132 -2.04 -14.35 4.79
N MET A 133 -0.81 -13.84 4.77
CA MET A 133 0.38 -14.61 5.13
C MET A 133 0.44 -14.91 6.63
N LYS A 134 0.08 -13.95 7.48
CA LYS A 134 0.04 -14.13 8.95
C LYS A 134 -1.00 -15.16 9.37
N LEU A 135 -2.16 -15.17 8.72
CA LEU A 135 -3.22 -16.13 8.98
C LEU A 135 -3.06 -17.47 8.25
N GLY A 136 -2.05 -17.60 7.39
CA GLY A 136 -1.84 -18.80 6.57
C GLY A 136 -2.87 -18.99 5.45
N ALA A 137 -3.66 -17.96 5.12
CA ALA A 137 -4.61 -17.96 4.00
C ALA A 137 -3.90 -17.82 2.63
N ARG A 138 -2.67 -17.27 2.61
CA ARG A 138 -1.83 -17.25 1.42
C ARG A 138 -0.95 -18.50 1.36
N HIS A 139 -0.90 -19.14 0.21
CA HIS A 139 -0.05 -20.32 -0.04
C HIS A 139 0.92 -20.05 -1.19
N GLY A 140 2.08 -20.71 -1.16
CA GLY A 140 3.12 -20.57 -2.18
C GLY A 140 4.47 -21.05 -1.66
N LEU A 141 5.37 -21.39 -2.59
CA LEU A 141 6.70 -21.92 -2.27
C LEU A 141 7.50 -21.02 -1.33
N TRP A 142 7.39 -19.70 -1.53
CA TRP A 142 8.15 -18.69 -0.80
C TRP A 142 7.38 -18.05 0.35
N THR A 143 6.09 -18.38 0.52
CA THR A 143 5.26 -17.82 1.59
C THR A 143 5.79 -18.09 3.00
N PRO A 144 6.35 -19.28 3.32
CA PRO A 144 6.91 -19.54 4.65
C PRO A 144 8.01 -18.56 5.07
N LEU A 145 8.78 -18.01 4.11
CA LEU A 145 9.79 -16.99 4.40
C LEU A 145 9.18 -15.68 4.89
N MET A 146 8.02 -15.29 4.36
CA MET A 146 7.30 -14.11 4.83
C MET A 146 6.48 -14.39 6.07
N ALA A 147 5.95 -15.61 6.23
CA ALA A 147 5.17 -16.02 7.40
C ALA A 147 5.95 -15.80 8.71
N SER A 148 7.25 -16.09 8.73
CA SER A 148 8.11 -15.86 9.89
C SER A 148 8.26 -14.37 10.24
N VAL A 149 8.32 -13.49 9.25
CA VAL A 149 8.40 -12.04 9.46
C VAL A 149 7.08 -11.49 9.97
N VAL A 150 5.97 -11.80 9.30
CA VAL A 150 4.66 -11.21 9.61
C VAL A 150 4.03 -11.75 10.90
N ALA A 151 4.49 -12.90 11.41
CA ALA A 151 4.07 -13.44 12.70
C ALA A 151 4.33 -12.45 13.85
N HIS A 152 5.36 -11.61 13.72
CA HIS A 152 5.80 -10.64 14.72
C HIS A 152 5.28 -9.22 14.49
N LEU A 153 4.53 -8.98 13.41
CA LEU A 153 3.95 -7.66 13.11
C LEU A 153 2.54 -7.56 13.67
N ASP A 154 2.21 -6.48 14.36
CA ASP A 154 0.82 -6.17 14.67
C ASP A 154 0.12 -5.44 13.50
N THR A 155 -1.16 -5.11 13.68
CA THR A 155 -1.92 -4.41 12.63
C THR A 155 -1.38 -3.01 12.37
N ALA A 156 -0.89 -2.29 13.38
CA ALA A 156 -0.34 -0.95 13.23
C ALA A 156 0.99 -0.98 12.45
N ASP A 157 1.83 -1.98 12.70
CA ASP A 157 3.04 -2.25 11.92
C ASP A 157 2.71 -2.49 10.44
N MET A 158 1.70 -3.35 10.17
CA MET A 158 1.28 -3.63 8.79
C MET A 158 0.77 -2.38 8.07
N LEU A 159 -0.01 -1.54 8.76
CA LEU A 159 -0.55 -0.30 8.20
C LEU A 159 0.56 0.72 7.91
N THR A 160 1.49 0.91 8.84
CA THR A 160 2.61 1.85 8.65
C THR A 160 3.57 1.36 7.56
N ALA A 161 3.90 0.07 7.51
CA ALA A 161 4.67 -0.53 6.42
C ALA A 161 3.98 -0.31 5.06
N ALA A 162 2.66 -0.55 4.98
CA ALA A 162 1.89 -0.33 3.76
C ALA A 162 1.87 1.14 3.32
N ALA A 163 1.73 2.07 4.27
CA ALA A 163 1.77 3.51 3.99
C ALA A 163 3.13 3.94 3.40
N TYR A 164 4.23 3.49 3.99
CA TYR A 164 5.57 3.80 3.48
C TYR A 164 5.83 3.16 2.11
N LEU A 165 5.61 1.86 1.97
CA LEU A 165 5.88 1.13 0.72
C LEU A 165 5.06 1.67 -0.45
N ALA A 166 3.81 2.04 -0.22
CA ALA A 166 2.97 2.66 -1.25
C ALA A 166 3.45 4.07 -1.67
N SER A 167 4.16 4.78 -0.79
CA SER A 167 4.73 6.10 -1.09
C SER A 167 5.99 6.02 -1.96
N LEU A 168 6.61 4.84 -2.06
CA LEU A 168 7.80 4.62 -2.88
C LEU A 168 7.45 4.64 -4.37
N LYS A 169 8.43 5.04 -5.19
CA LYS A 169 8.32 4.93 -6.64
C LYS A 169 8.43 3.45 -7.05
N PRO A 170 7.52 2.94 -7.90
CA PRO A 170 7.64 1.61 -8.49
C PRO A 170 8.99 1.34 -9.16
#